data_AF-A0A4Q5QE86-F1
#
_entry.id   AF-A0A4Q5QE86-F1
#
_cell.length_a   1.000
_cell.length_b   1.000
_cell.length_c   1.000
_cell.angle_alpha   90.00
_cell.angle_beta   90.00
_cell.angle_gamma   90.00
#
_symmetry.space_group_name_H-M   'P 1'
#
loop_
_entity.id
_entity.type
_entity.pdbx_description
1 polymer ?
#
loop_
_entity_poly.entity_id
_entity_poly.type
_entity_poly.pdbx_seq_one_letter_code
_entity_poly.pdbx_strand_id
1 'polypeptide(L)'
;MIELVAMHEANAVVLYSDKLSAQIPRSYAANAFRRFQTSMAGFEVIRICACWQVPDLNDASIPNILGLIQDAAVRAAITADVEAGSQLAIQTAMATHVLQHVDDAVRRAAAVQADPRFNAVLNHRNRYLAHNLQRTRLEERTTVDRMKHGDEAWLLEETQLVANHLHHGLNRAAFD
;
A
#
# COMPACT_ATOMS: atom_id res chain seq x y z
N MET A 1 7.92 -1.82 -1.34
CA MET A 1 6.78 -1.28 -2.12
C MET A 1 6.99 -1.41 -3.62
N ILE A 2 8.17 -1.12 -4.18
CA ILE A 2 8.49 -1.35 -5.62
C ILE A 2 8.14 -2.78 -6.06
N GLU A 3 8.57 -3.80 -5.31
CA GLU A 3 8.24 -5.21 -5.57
C GLU A 3 6.72 -5.50 -5.62
N LEU A 4 5.90 -4.75 -4.87
CA LEU A 4 4.44 -4.91 -4.91
C LEU A 4 3.88 -4.40 -6.25
N VAL A 5 4.39 -3.26 -6.74
CA VAL A 5 3.98 -2.68 -8.03
C VAL A 5 4.40 -3.58 -9.18
N ALA A 6 5.67 -4.01 -9.20
CA ALA A 6 6.19 -4.92 -10.23
C ALA A 6 5.41 -6.24 -10.27
N MET A 7 5.08 -6.80 -9.10
CA MET A 7 4.24 -7.99 -9.01
C MET A 7 2.82 -7.75 -9.55
N HIS A 8 2.18 -6.63 -9.20
CA HIS A 8 0.84 -6.32 -9.71
C HIS A 8 0.81 -6.21 -11.24
N GLU A 9 1.78 -5.49 -11.82
CA GLU A 9 1.92 -5.37 -13.27
C GLU A 9 2.14 -6.73 -13.94
N ALA A 10 2.99 -7.58 -13.37
CA ALA A 10 3.22 -8.93 -13.87
C ALA A 10 1.95 -9.81 -13.81
N ASN A 11 1.12 -9.61 -12.79
CA ASN A 11 -0.12 -10.35 -12.60
C ASN A 11 -1.30 -9.78 -13.41
N ALA A 12 -1.22 -8.54 -13.87
CA ALA A 12 -2.36 -7.82 -14.43
C ALA A 12 -2.97 -8.52 -15.65
N VAL A 13 -2.13 -9.11 -16.51
CA VAL A 13 -2.57 -9.90 -17.67
C VAL A 13 -3.35 -11.15 -17.23
N VAL A 14 -3.01 -11.76 -16.11
CA VAL A 14 -3.66 -12.96 -15.59
C VAL A 14 -4.97 -12.62 -14.87
N LEU A 15 -4.99 -11.54 -14.09
CA LEU A 15 -6.10 -11.21 -13.19
C LEU A 15 -7.16 -10.32 -13.82
N TYR A 16 -6.75 -9.33 -14.61
CA TYR A 16 -7.61 -8.25 -15.09
C TYR A 16 -7.78 -8.26 -16.63
N SER A 17 -7.33 -9.32 -17.30
CA SER A 17 -7.56 -9.50 -18.75
C SER A 17 -8.05 -10.89 -19.08
N ASP A 18 -8.71 -11.03 -20.23
CA ASP A 18 -9.17 -12.30 -20.77
C ASP A 18 -8.13 -12.99 -21.68
N LYS A 19 -6.96 -12.36 -21.93
CA LYS A 19 -5.97 -12.83 -22.90
C LYS A 19 -5.55 -14.29 -22.69
N LEU A 20 -5.36 -14.70 -21.45
CA LEU A 20 -4.97 -16.07 -21.11
C LEU A 20 -6.18 -16.98 -20.91
N SER A 21 -7.26 -16.48 -20.28
CA SER A 21 -8.46 -17.29 -20.01
C SER A 21 -9.21 -17.67 -21.29
N ALA A 22 -9.22 -16.81 -22.30
CA ALA A 22 -9.82 -17.06 -23.61
C ALA A 22 -9.14 -18.21 -24.37
N GLN A 23 -7.88 -18.52 -24.04
CA GLN A 23 -7.14 -19.63 -24.65
C GLN A 23 -7.41 -20.98 -23.96
N ILE A 24 -8.12 -20.99 -22.83
CA ILE A 24 -8.32 -22.19 -22.03
C ILE A 24 -9.73 -22.76 -22.30
N PRO A 25 -9.85 -23.96 -22.90
CA PRO A 25 -11.14 -24.55 -23.16
C PRO A 25 -11.84 -24.92 -21.84
N ARG A 26 -13.19 -24.86 -21.86
CA ARG A 26 -14.03 -25.27 -20.73
C ARG A 26 -13.75 -26.73 -20.36
N SER A 27 -13.05 -26.95 -19.26
CA SER A 27 -12.54 -28.24 -18.83
C SER A 27 -12.02 -28.17 -17.39
N TYR A 28 -11.44 -29.26 -16.89
CA TYR A 28 -10.66 -29.25 -15.65
C TYR A 28 -9.52 -28.21 -15.67
N ALA A 29 -8.95 -27.91 -16.84
CA ALA A 29 -7.94 -26.86 -16.98
C ALA A 29 -8.51 -25.46 -16.66
N ALA A 30 -9.75 -25.18 -17.03
CA ALA A 30 -10.42 -23.92 -16.68
C ALA A 30 -10.62 -23.77 -15.16
N ASN A 31 -10.93 -24.87 -14.46
CA ASN A 31 -11.04 -24.86 -13.00
C ASN A 31 -9.67 -24.67 -12.33
N ALA A 32 -8.62 -25.34 -12.82
CA ALA A 32 -7.26 -25.16 -12.34
C ALA A 32 -6.78 -23.71 -12.54
N PHE A 33 -7.06 -23.12 -13.71
CA PHE A 33 -6.72 -21.73 -13.99
C PHE A 33 -7.47 -20.75 -13.09
N ARG A 34 -8.77 -20.97 -12.84
CA ARG A 34 -9.52 -20.16 -11.86
C ARG A 34 -8.90 -20.21 -10.48
N ARG A 35 -8.49 -21.39 -10.01
CA ARG A 35 -7.80 -21.54 -8.71
C ARG A 35 -6.47 -20.77 -8.70
N PHE A 36 -5.72 -20.83 -9.78
CA PHE A 36 -4.49 -20.07 -9.94
C PHE A 36 -4.74 -18.56 -9.84
N GLN A 37 -5.74 -18.02 -10.56
CA GLN A 37 -6.14 -16.62 -10.46
C GLN A 37 -6.54 -16.23 -9.03
N THR A 38 -7.35 -17.05 -8.35
CA THR A 38 -7.75 -16.79 -6.95
C THR A 38 -6.54 -16.75 -6.02
N SER A 39 -5.57 -17.65 -6.17
CA SER A 39 -4.35 -17.64 -5.37
C SER A 39 -3.49 -16.40 -5.63
N MET A 40 -3.35 -15.98 -6.89
CA MET A 40 -2.59 -14.78 -7.25
C MET A 40 -3.24 -13.52 -6.68
N ALA A 41 -4.55 -13.34 -6.87
CA ALA A 41 -5.27 -12.21 -6.31
C ALA A 41 -5.18 -12.18 -4.77
N GLY A 42 -5.30 -13.34 -4.12
CA GLY A 42 -5.09 -13.45 -2.68
C GLY A 42 -3.68 -13.05 -2.25
N PHE A 43 -2.66 -13.43 -3.02
CA PHE A 43 -1.29 -13.01 -2.74
C PHE A 43 -1.08 -11.50 -2.91
N GLU A 44 -1.70 -10.86 -3.91
CA GLU A 44 -1.68 -9.39 -4.04
C GLU A 44 -2.25 -8.72 -2.80
N VAL A 45 -3.44 -9.15 -2.37
CA VAL A 45 -4.08 -8.63 -1.16
C VAL A 45 -3.18 -8.80 0.07
N ILE A 46 -2.51 -9.95 0.23
CA ILE A 46 -1.57 -10.16 1.34
C ILE A 46 -0.42 -9.13 1.28
N ARG A 47 0.16 -8.90 0.11
CA ARG A 47 1.30 -8.00 -0.08
C ARG A 47 0.93 -6.53 0.08
N ILE A 48 -0.23 -6.12 -0.42
CA ILE A 48 -0.78 -4.77 -0.19
C ILE A 48 -0.99 -4.56 1.31
N CYS A 49 -1.70 -5.48 1.98
CA CYS A 49 -1.93 -5.41 3.42
C CYS A 49 -0.63 -5.33 4.23
N ALA A 50 0.46 -5.98 3.78
CA ALA A 50 1.75 -5.92 4.44
C ALA A 50 2.36 -4.51 4.46
N CYS A 51 2.05 -3.66 3.48
CA CYS A 51 2.46 -2.25 3.51
C CYS A 51 1.71 -1.42 4.56
N TRP A 52 0.61 -1.95 5.12
CA TRP A 52 -0.27 -1.23 6.06
C TRP A 52 -0.39 -1.93 7.43
N GLN A 53 0.50 -2.88 7.73
CA GLN A 53 0.46 -3.58 9.00
C GLN A 53 0.73 -2.65 10.19
N VAL A 54 0.34 -3.14 11.37
CA VAL A 54 0.61 -2.47 12.64
C VAL A 54 2.12 -2.27 12.78
N PRO A 55 2.57 -1.12 13.30
CA PRO A 55 3.98 -0.84 13.55
C PRO A 55 4.78 -1.99 14.19
N ASP A 56 5.72 -2.57 13.43
CA ASP A 56 6.83 -3.43 13.90
C ASP A 56 8.17 -2.78 13.53
N LEU A 57 9.06 -2.55 14.49
CA LEU A 57 10.36 -1.89 14.27
C LEU A 57 11.25 -2.58 13.21
N ASN A 58 10.94 -3.82 12.83
CA ASN A 58 11.66 -4.57 11.81
C ASN A 58 11.04 -4.48 10.41
N ASP A 59 9.96 -3.73 10.23
CA ASP A 59 9.30 -3.56 8.94
C ASP A 59 9.30 -2.10 8.44
N ALA A 60 9.25 -1.96 7.12
CA ALA A 60 9.13 -0.68 6.42
C ALA A 60 7.68 -0.45 5.96
N SER A 61 6.70 -0.75 6.81
CA SER A 61 5.30 -0.43 6.55
C SER A 61 5.06 1.08 6.54
N ILE A 62 4.02 1.51 5.82
CA ILE A 62 3.60 2.91 5.75
C ILE A 62 3.36 3.48 7.15
N PRO A 63 2.60 2.82 8.06
CA PRO A 63 2.40 3.35 9.42
C PRO A 63 3.70 3.56 10.20
N ASN A 64 4.69 2.68 10.05
CA ASN A 64 6.00 2.84 10.68
C ASN A 64 6.79 4.02 10.15
N ILE A 65 6.88 4.14 8.82
CA ILE A 65 7.58 5.23 8.17
C ILE A 65 6.95 6.57 8.58
N LEU A 66 5.62 6.63 8.60
CA LEU A 66 4.90 7.83 9.02
C LEU A 66 5.12 8.15 10.51
N GLY A 67 5.12 7.13 11.38
CA GLY A 67 5.42 7.32 12.79
C GLY A 67 6.81 7.92 13.03
N LEU A 68 7.82 7.48 12.26
CA LEU A 68 9.17 8.05 12.30
C LEU A 68 9.20 9.49 11.78
N ILE A 69 8.55 9.77 10.65
CA ILE A 69 8.60 11.10 10.02
C ILE A 69 7.73 12.12 10.76
N GLN A 70 6.77 11.69 11.57
CA GLN A 70 6.02 12.58 12.45
C GLN A 70 6.80 13.00 13.69
N ASP A 71 7.92 12.34 14.00
CA ASP A 71 8.79 12.75 15.11
C ASP A 71 9.43 14.11 14.82
N ALA A 72 9.38 15.00 15.81
CA ALA A 72 9.84 16.38 15.67
C ALA A 72 11.35 16.46 15.40
N ALA A 73 12.16 15.57 15.98
CA ALA A 73 13.60 15.54 15.76
C ALA A 73 13.93 15.05 14.34
N VAL A 74 13.18 14.06 13.84
CA VAL A 74 13.31 13.59 12.44
C VAL A 74 12.95 14.71 11.46
N ARG A 75 11.85 15.44 11.69
CA ARG A 75 11.46 16.60 10.85
C ARG A 75 12.50 17.71 10.87
N ALA A 76 13.04 18.02 12.05
CA ALA A 76 14.11 19.00 12.19
C ALA A 76 15.37 18.57 11.43
N ALA A 77 15.73 17.28 11.49
CA ALA A 77 16.87 16.74 10.76
C ALA A 77 16.67 16.81 9.23
N ILE A 78 15.47 16.48 8.72
CA ILE A 78 15.14 16.62 7.29
C ILE A 78 15.29 18.08 6.85
N THR A 79 14.79 19.03 7.65
CA THR A 79 14.86 20.46 7.34
C THR A 79 16.31 20.94 7.29
N ALA A 80 17.11 20.59 8.31
CA ALA A 80 18.51 20.97 8.40
C ALA A 80 19.36 20.39 7.24
N ASP A 81 19.08 19.16 6.81
CA ASP A 81 19.75 18.52 5.67
C ASP A 81 19.45 19.20 4.32
N VAL A 82 18.29 19.85 4.20
CA VAL A 82 17.95 20.63 3.00
C VAL A 82 18.60 22.02 3.01
N GLU A 83 18.75 22.62 4.19
CA GLU A 83 19.29 23.98 4.39
C GLU A 83 20.84 24.07 4.40
N ALA A 84 21.55 22.94 4.34
CA ALA A 84 23.01 22.87 4.52
C ALA A 84 23.87 23.35 3.32
N GLY A 85 23.39 24.18 2.39
CA GLY A 85 24.19 24.64 1.25
C GLY A 85 24.13 26.14 0.92
N SER A 86 24.80 26.53 -0.16
CA SER A 86 25.25 27.92 -0.39
C SER A 86 24.19 28.88 -0.98
N GLN A 87 22.95 28.43 -1.26
CA GLN A 87 21.88 29.23 -1.85
C GLN A 87 20.55 29.10 -1.09
N LEU A 88 20.39 29.93 -0.05
CA LEU A 88 19.32 29.87 0.94
C LEU A 88 17.89 29.87 0.32
N ALA A 89 17.60 30.75 -0.65
CA ALA A 89 16.24 30.88 -1.19
C ALA A 89 15.75 29.65 -1.98
N ILE A 90 16.65 29.00 -2.74
CA ILE A 90 16.33 27.77 -3.49
C ILE A 90 16.15 26.60 -2.51
N GLN A 91 16.95 26.57 -1.45
CA GLN A 91 16.88 25.52 -0.43
C GLN A 91 15.65 25.62 0.45
N THR A 92 15.25 26.82 0.89
CA THR A 92 14.01 27.00 1.66
C THR A 92 12.78 26.58 0.84
N ALA A 93 12.75 26.89 -0.47
CA ALA A 93 11.67 26.44 -1.35
C ALA A 93 11.65 24.90 -1.50
N MET A 94 12.83 24.28 -1.63
CA MET A 94 12.96 22.83 -1.71
C MET A 94 12.58 22.12 -0.39
N ALA A 95 12.97 22.68 0.75
CA ALA A 95 12.61 22.17 2.07
C ALA A 95 11.09 22.20 2.28
N THR A 96 10.47 23.32 1.87
CA THR A 96 9.02 23.46 1.91
C THR A 96 8.32 22.40 1.06
N HIS A 97 8.80 22.16 -0.17
CA HIS A 97 8.23 21.15 -1.06
C HIS A 97 8.39 19.72 -0.54
N VAL A 98 9.55 19.40 0.05
CA VAL A 98 9.81 18.12 0.72
C VAL A 98 8.84 17.89 1.87
N LEU A 99 8.65 18.88 2.75
CA LEU A 99 7.74 18.78 3.89
C LEU A 99 6.27 18.69 3.43
N GLN A 100 5.89 19.38 2.35
CA GLN A 100 4.57 19.25 1.75
C GLN A 100 4.27 17.81 1.31
N HIS A 101 5.20 17.14 0.63
CA HIS A 101 5.03 15.74 0.27
C HIS A 101 4.89 14.82 1.48
N VAL A 102 5.67 15.06 2.52
CA VAL A 102 5.54 14.32 3.79
C VAL A 102 4.15 14.51 4.40
N ASP A 103 3.66 15.75 4.46
CA ASP A 103 2.35 16.05 5.04
C ASP A 103 1.21 15.48 4.19
N ASP A 104 1.37 15.46 2.86
CA ASP A 104 0.45 14.81 1.94
C ASP A 104 0.39 13.30 2.17
N ALA A 105 1.54 12.63 2.35
CA ALA A 105 1.60 11.21 2.67
C ALA A 105 0.88 10.91 3.99
N VAL A 106 1.13 11.70 5.03
CA VAL A 106 0.47 11.57 6.34
C VAL A 106 -1.05 11.69 6.21
N ARG A 107 -1.52 12.77 5.60
CA ARG A 107 -2.94 13.06 5.44
C ARG A 107 -3.65 11.95 4.66
N ARG A 108 -3.02 11.48 3.59
CA ARG A 108 -3.59 10.46 2.72
C ARG A 108 -3.63 9.10 3.39
N ALA A 109 -2.57 8.71 4.09
CA ALA A 109 -2.57 7.47 4.87
C ALA A 109 -3.62 7.48 5.98
N ALA A 110 -3.81 8.61 6.67
CA ALA A 110 -4.88 8.75 7.66
C ALA A 110 -6.28 8.58 7.01
N ALA A 111 -6.48 9.14 5.81
CA ALA A 111 -7.73 8.99 5.07
C ALA A 111 -7.98 7.52 4.67
N VAL A 112 -6.95 6.80 4.21
CA VAL A 112 -7.03 5.36 3.90
C VAL A 112 -7.43 4.56 5.13
N GLN A 113 -6.77 4.78 6.26
CA GLN A 113 -7.03 4.04 7.50
C GLN A 113 -8.42 4.31 8.09
N ALA A 114 -8.98 5.50 7.83
CA ALA A 114 -10.33 5.87 8.23
C ALA A 114 -11.42 5.30 7.30
N ASP A 115 -11.06 4.91 6.07
CA ASP A 115 -12.02 4.41 5.08
C ASP A 115 -12.48 2.97 5.42
N PRO A 116 -13.79 2.67 5.42
CA PRO A 116 -14.29 1.32 5.69
C PRO A 116 -13.74 0.24 4.76
N ARG A 117 -13.39 0.58 3.51
CA ARG A 117 -12.79 -0.36 2.53
C ARG A 117 -11.46 -0.92 3.04
N PHE A 118 -10.66 -0.11 3.74
CA PHE A 118 -9.42 -0.57 4.33
C PHE A 118 -9.64 -1.71 5.33
N ASN A 119 -10.61 -1.54 6.23
CA ASN A 119 -10.98 -2.58 7.19
C ASN A 119 -11.56 -3.81 6.50
N ALA A 120 -12.33 -3.64 5.42
CA ALA A 120 -12.87 -4.75 4.64
C ALA A 120 -11.75 -5.61 4.01
N VAL A 121 -10.75 -4.98 3.38
CA VAL A 121 -9.60 -5.66 2.76
C VAL A 121 -8.72 -6.35 3.82
N LEU A 122 -8.36 -5.65 4.91
CA LEU A 122 -7.59 -6.25 6.01
C LEU A 122 -8.31 -7.44 6.65
N ASN A 123 -9.62 -7.30 6.86
CA ASN A 123 -10.43 -8.38 7.43
C ASN A 123 -10.51 -9.58 6.48
N HIS A 124 -10.68 -9.34 5.18
CA HIS A 124 -10.65 -10.41 4.17
C HIS A 124 -9.32 -11.17 4.21
N ARG A 125 -8.20 -10.44 4.23
CA ARG A 125 -6.85 -11.01 4.37
C ARG A 125 -6.71 -11.87 5.62
N ASN A 126 -7.06 -11.32 6.77
CA ASN A 126 -6.92 -12.01 8.05
C ASN A 126 -7.82 -13.26 8.12
N ARG A 127 -9.05 -13.16 7.62
CA ARG A 127 -10.03 -14.24 7.70
C ARG A 127 -9.73 -15.37 6.72
N TYR A 128 -9.54 -15.06 5.45
CA TYR A 128 -9.57 -16.08 4.39
C TYR A 128 -8.19 -16.42 3.82
N LEU A 129 -7.23 -15.50 3.89
CA LEU A 129 -5.96 -15.66 3.20
C LEU A 129 -4.82 -16.02 4.15
N ALA A 130 -4.73 -15.35 5.30
CA ALA A 130 -3.60 -15.50 6.22
C ALA A 130 -3.81 -16.58 7.29
N HIS A 131 -5.03 -16.73 7.80
CA HIS A 131 -5.26 -17.54 9.01
C HIS A 131 -6.45 -18.51 8.94
N ASN A 132 -7.23 -18.50 7.85
CA ASN A 132 -8.43 -19.34 7.65
C ASN A 132 -9.36 -19.37 8.89
N LEU A 133 -9.68 -18.19 9.40
CA LEU A 133 -10.46 -18.01 10.62
C LEU A 133 -11.96 -18.09 10.34
N GLN A 134 -12.70 -18.69 11.27
CA GLN A 134 -14.16 -18.60 11.24
C GLN A 134 -14.66 -17.17 11.50
N ARG A 135 -13.96 -16.42 12.37
CA ARG A 135 -14.25 -15.03 12.71
C ARG A 135 -12.95 -14.31 13.09
N THR A 136 -12.82 -13.03 12.76
CA THR A 136 -11.66 -12.22 13.15
C THR A 136 -11.91 -11.45 14.45
N ARG A 137 -10.85 -11.00 15.11
CA ARG A 137 -10.94 -10.10 16.28
C ARG A 137 -11.67 -8.79 15.98
N LEU A 138 -11.61 -8.30 14.74
CA LEU A 138 -12.33 -7.10 14.33
C LEU A 138 -13.83 -7.38 14.24
N GLU A 139 -14.21 -8.52 13.66
CA GLU A 139 -15.61 -8.98 13.58
C GLU A 139 -16.22 -9.32 14.94
N GLU A 140 -15.41 -9.61 15.96
CA GLU A 140 -15.87 -9.77 17.35
C GLU A 140 -16.26 -8.44 17.99
N ARG A 141 -15.58 -7.35 17.62
CA ARG A 141 -15.75 -6.02 18.22
C ARG A 141 -16.78 -5.18 17.49
N THR A 142 -16.89 -5.34 16.18
CA THR A 142 -17.77 -4.54 15.33
C THR A 142 -18.23 -5.32 14.11
N THR A 143 -19.18 -4.74 13.39
CA THR A 143 -19.57 -5.23 12.06
C THR A 143 -18.55 -4.72 11.03
N VAL A 144 -18.06 -5.62 10.19
CA VAL A 144 -17.10 -5.29 9.13
C VAL A 144 -17.73 -5.64 7.79
N ASP A 145 -17.71 -4.69 6.87
CA ASP A 145 -18.18 -4.92 5.51
C ASP A 145 -17.31 -5.97 4.82
N ARG A 146 -17.93 -6.72 3.90
CA ARG A 146 -17.19 -7.63 3.04
C ARG A 146 -16.41 -6.82 2.02
N MET A 147 -15.17 -7.23 1.78
CA MET A 147 -14.37 -6.73 0.66
C MET A 147 -15.14 -6.93 -0.65
N LYS A 148 -15.26 -5.86 -1.43
CA LYS A 148 -15.87 -5.83 -2.76
C LYS A 148 -14.78 -5.89 -3.81
N HIS A 149 -15.17 -6.26 -5.03
CA HIS A 149 -14.27 -6.20 -6.16
C HIS A 149 -13.80 -4.75 -6.39
N GLY A 150 -12.50 -4.56 -6.56
CA GLY A 150 -11.88 -3.25 -6.76
C GLY A 150 -11.43 -2.57 -5.46
N ASP A 151 -11.80 -3.07 -4.28
CA ASP A 151 -11.28 -2.53 -3.02
C ASP A 151 -9.76 -2.78 -2.90
N GLU A 152 -9.26 -3.90 -3.44
CA GLU A 152 -7.83 -4.20 -3.56
C GLU A 152 -7.10 -3.23 -4.48
N ALA A 153 -7.70 -2.90 -5.63
CA ALA A 153 -7.13 -2.00 -6.61
C ALA A 153 -7.05 -0.58 -6.05
N TRP A 154 -8.13 -0.12 -5.41
CA TRP A 154 -8.13 1.14 -4.67
C TRP A 154 -7.01 1.17 -3.62
N LEU A 155 -6.89 0.14 -2.78
CA LEU A 155 -5.86 0.14 -1.74
C LEU A 155 -4.44 0.11 -2.33
N LEU A 156 -4.23 -0.57 -3.46
CA LEU A 156 -2.97 -0.55 -4.19
C LEU A 156 -2.62 0.84 -4.71
N GLU A 157 -3.55 1.50 -5.40
CA GLU A 157 -3.38 2.88 -5.90
C GLU A 157 -3.07 3.84 -4.75
N GLU A 158 -3.79 3.69 -3.63
CA GLU A 158 -3.54 4.46 -2.42
C GLU A 158 -2.12 4.23 -1.87
N THR A 159 -1.69 2.96 -1.83
CA THR A 159 -0.35 2.55 -1.40
C THR A 159 0.73 3.18 -2.28
N GLN A 160 0.56 3.12 -3.60
CA GLN A 160 1.52 3.67 -4.57
C GLN A 160 1.69 5.17 -4.40
N LEU A 161 0.58 5.90 -4.30
CA LEU A 161 0.60 7.36 -4.16
C LEU A 161 1.18 7.80 -2.80
N VAL A 162 0.88 7.10 -1.70
CA VAL A 162 1.54 7.36 -0.42
C VAL A 162 3.03 7.06 -0.50
N ALA A 163 3.42 5.93 -1.10
CA ALA A 163 4.82 5.59 -1.31
C ALA A 163 5.54 6.68 -2.12
N ASN A 164 4.94 7.14 -3.23
CA ASN A 164 5.51 8.19 -4.08
C ASN A 164 5.75 9.48 -3.30
N HIS A 165 4.77 9.93 -2.53
CA HIS A 165 4.94 11.11 -1.67
C HIS A 165 6.06 10.93 -0.64
N LEU A 166 6.14 9.77 0.01
CA LEU A 166 7.23 9.47 0.94
C LEU A 166 8.60 9.47 0.24
N HIS A 167 8.68 8.91 -0.96
CA HIS A 167 9.92 8.85 -1.72
C HIS A 167 10.36 10.23 -2.21
N HIS A 168 9.44 11.05 -2.72
CA HIS A 168 9.72 12.44 -3.07
C HIS A 168 10.17 13.26 -1.87
N GLY A 169 9.51 13.09 -0.72
CA GLY A 169 9.89 13.78 0.52
C GLY A 169 11.27 13.36 1.02
N LEU A 170 11.60 12.07 1.02
CA LEU A 170 12.83 11.56 1.62
C LEU A 170 14.04 11.59 0.67
N ASN A 171 13.85 11.21 -0.59
CA ASN A 171 14.93 11.00 -1.56
C ASN A 171 15.04 12.14 -2.58
N ARG A 172 14.09 13.09 -2.59
CA ARG A 172 14.08 14.24 -3.52
C ARG A 172 14.02 13.83 -5.00
N ALA A 173 13.58 12.60 -5.30
CA ALA A 173 13.46 12.01 -6.63
C ALA A 173 12.11 11.31 -6.80
N ALA A 174 11.73 10.93 -8.02
CA ALA A 174 10.60 10.04 -8.30
C ALA A 174 11.05 8.57 -8.28
N PHE A 175 10.11 7.63 -8.31
CA PHE A 175 10.41 6.19 -8.44
C PHE A 175 10.69 5.75 -9.91
N ASP A 176 11.21 6.64 -10.76
CA ASP A 176 11.44 6.36 -12.18
C ASP A 176 12.43 5.21 -12.47
#